data_AF-A0A7G1IKA9-F1
#
_entry.id   AF-A0A7G1IKA9-F1
#
_cell.length_a   1.000
_cell.length_b   1.000
_cell.length_c   1.000
_cell.angle_alpha   90.00
_cell.angle_beta   90.00
_cell.angle_gamma   90.00
#
_symmetry.space_group_name_H-M   'P 1'
#
loop_
_entity.id
_entity.type
_entity.pdbx_description
1 polymer ?
#
loop_
_entity_poly.entity_id
_entity_poly.type
_entity_poly.pdbx_seq_one_letter_code
_entity_poly.pdbx_strand_id
1 'polypeptide(L)'
;MGLPVAVRDGITGILVAGHDVDRWADAIGQLLRRRAGPPGWAMSRAAAQHAAGFSWDHTTDALLASYRRAIGDFTAGRRHRVRDLVAARKPRRWTARRGVGA
;
A
#
# COMPACT_ATOMS: atom_id res chain seq x y z
N MET A 1 0.59 7.98 -15.85
CA MET A 1 0.24 8.15 -14.43
C MET A 1 1.24 9.13 -13.85
N GLY A 2 0.92 10.41 -13.84
CA GLY A 2 1.91 11.47 -13.72
C GLY A 2 1.33 12.70 -13.03
N LEU A 3 2.13 13.75 -12.94
CA LEU A 3 1.94 15.03 -12.25
C LEU A 3 0.57 15.39 -11.60
N PRO A 4 -0.60 15.33 -12.26
CA PRO A 4 -1.88 15.67 -11.62
C PRO A 4 -2.21 14.96 -10.30
N VAL A 5 -1.66 13.76 -10.07
CA VAL A 5 -1.84 13.04 -8.78
C VAL A 5 -0.88 13.55 -7.71
N ALA A 6 0.34 13.96 -8.10
CA ALA A 6 1.37 14.43 -7.19
C ALA A 6 1.27 15.94 -6.89
N VAL A 7 0.57 16.70 -7.73
CA VAL A 7 0.41 18.14 -7.63
C VAL A 7 -1.06 18.51 -7.72
N ARG A 8 -1.58 19.08 -6.64
CA ARG A 8 -2.85 19.80 -6.64
C ARG A 8 -2.61 21.22 -7.16
N ASP A 9 -2.98 21.45 -8.42
CA ASP A 9 -2.76 22.71 -9.12
C ASP A 9 -3.24 23.93 -8.32
N GLY A 10 -2.44 25.00 -8.36
CA GLY A 10 -2.64 26.23 -7.61
C GLY A 10 -2.46 26.11 -6.09
N ILE A 11 -2.39 24.90 -5.52
CA ILE A 11 -2.36 24.69 -4.07
C ILE A 11 -1.02 24.11 -3.59
N THR A 12 -0.52 23.06 -4.23
CA THR A 12 0.77 22.43 -3.89
C THR A 12 1.83 22.68 -4.96
N GLY A 13 1.46 23.31 -6.07
CA GLY A 13 2.31 23.65 -7.20
C GLY A 13 1.48 24.23 -8.34
N ILE A 14 2.09 24.41 -9.51
CA ILE A 14 1.41 24.90 -10.72
C ILE A 14 1.61 23.84 -11.81
N LEU A 15 0.52 23.44 -12.46
CA LEU A 15 0.54 22.59 -13.64
C LEU A 15 0.51 23.44 -14.90
N VAL A 16 1.55 23.33 -15.73
CA VAL A 16 1.61 23.99 -17.03
C VAL A 16 1.19 23.01 -18.10
N ALA A 17 0.21 23.40 -18.92
CA ALA A 17 -0.27 22.57 -20.01
C ALA A 17 0.74 22.56 -21.18
N GLY A 18 1.17 21.37 -21.58
CA GLY A 18 2.10 21.18 -22.68
C GLY A 18 3.54 21.63 -22.38
N HIS A 19 4.29 21.92 -23.43
CA HIS A 19 5.74 22.21 -23.36
C HIS A 19 6.10 23.54 -24.02
N ASP A 20 5.11 24.42 -24.16
CA ASP A 20 5.30 25.76 -24.72
C ASP A 20 6.21 26.60 -23.81
N VAL A 21 7.32 27.08 -24.38
CA VAL A 21 8.39 27.75 -23.61
C VAL A 21 7.88 29.01 -22.92
N ASP A 22 7.05 29.80 -23.60
CA ASP A 22 6.54 31.05 -23.06
C ASP A 22 5.61 30.80 -21.87
N ARG A 23 4.71 29.80 -21.98
CA ARG A 23 3.86 29.38 -20.86
C ARG A 23 4.68 28.91 -19.65
N TRP A 24 5.78 28.21 -19.89
CA TRP A 24 6.68 27.78 -18.82
C TRP A 24 7.42 28.96 -18.18
N ALA A 25 7.94 29.89 -18.97
CA ALA A 25 8.62 31.08 -18.49
C ALA A 25 7.69 31.94 -17.62
N ASP A 26 6.45 32.14 -18.07
CA ASP A 26 5.43 32.89 -17.33
C ASP A 26 5.07 32.22 -16.00
N ALA A 27 4.89 30.90 -15.99
CA ALA A 27 4.57 30.16 -14.78
C ALA A 27 5.69 30.26 -13.74
N ILE A 28 6.95 30.09 -14.16
CA ILE A 28 8.13 30.23 -13.29
C ILE A 28 8.23 31.66 -12.76
N GLY A 29 8.10 32.66 -13.62
CA GLY A 29 8.16 34.07 -13.23
C GLY A 29 7.09 34.44 -12.21
N GLN A 30 5.85 33.97 -12.40
CA GLN A 30 4.77 34.17 -11.43
C GLN A 30 5.06 33.49 -10.09
N LEU A 31 5.57 32.26 -10.12
CA LEU A 31 5.92 31.53 -8.89
C LEU A 31 7.01 32.25 -8.10
N LEU A 32 8.06 32.71 -8.77
CA LEU A 32 9.16 33.46 -8.14
C LEU A 32 8.68 34.75 -7.49
N ARG A 33 7.81 35.52 -8.15
CA ARG A 33 7.21 36.74 -7.57
C ARG A 33 6.36 36.46 -6.33
N ARG A 34 5.66 35.32 -6.29
CA ARG A 34 4.78 34.94 -5.17
C ARG A 34 5.55 34.29 -3.99
N ARG A 35 6.75 33.77 -4.24
CA ARG A 35 7.56 32.95 -3.29
C ARG A 35 7.81 33.66 -1.96
N ALA A 36 8.14 34.95 -1.98
CA ALA A 36 8.52 35.71 -0.79
C ALA A 36 7.33 36.20 0.06
N GLY A 37 6.09 35.98 -0.40
CA GLY A 37 4.88 36.43 0.27
C GLY A 37 4.08 35.33 0.97
N PRO A 38 3.05 35.71 1.75
CA PRO A 38 2.13 34.77 2.38
C PRO A 38 1.56 33.68 1.44
N PRO A 39 1.21 33.98 0.18
CA PRO A 39 0.75 32.96 -0.76
C PRO A 39 1.81 31.89 -1.09
N GLY A 40 3.08 32.29 -1.25
CA GLY A 40 4.20 31.38 -1.53
C GLY A 40 4.50 30.46 -0.34
N TRP A 41 4.41 30.97 0.88
CA TRP A 41 4.57 30.15 2.09
C TRP A 41 3.42 29.16 2.29
N ALA A 42 2.18 29.59 2.02
CA ALA A 42 1.01 28.72 2.07
C ALA A 42 1.13 27.54 1.09
N MET A 43 1.52 27.82 -0.16
CA MET A 43 1.78 26.80 -1.17
C MET A 43 2.93 25.86 -0.75
N SER A 44 4.03 26.39 -0.21
CA SER A 44 5.17 25.58 0.23
C SER A 44 4.78 24.62 1.37
N ARG A 45 4.02 25.10 2.35
CA ARG A 45 3.51 24.28 3.45
C ARG A 45 2.53 23.21 2.97
N ALA A 46 1.59 23.59 2.10
CA ALA A 46 0.64 22.66 1.52
C ALA A 46 1.33 21.57 0.70
N ALA A 47 2.37 21.93 -0.07
CA ALA A 47 3.19 20.98 -0.82
C ALA A 47 3.90 19.97 0.11
N ALA A 48 4.52 20.43 1.19
CA ALA A 48 5.17 19.54 2.16
C ALA A 48 4.18 18.58 2.83
N GLN A 49 3.00 19.06 3.23
CA GLN A 49 1.95 18.22 3.81
C GLN A 49 1.42 17.19 2.81
N HIS A 50 1.23 17.59 1.55
CA HIS A 50 0.76 16.70 0.49
C HIS A 50 1.80 15.61 0.19
N ALA A 51 3.07 15.98 0.10
CA ALA A 51 4.18 15.04 -0.11
C ALA A 51 4.33 14.04 1.04
N ALA A 52 4.07 14.45 2.29
CA ALA A 52 4.10 13.54 3.44
C ALA A 52 3.07 12.40 3.34
N GLY A 53 1.95 12.62 2.64
CA GLY A 53 0.96 11.58 2.34
C GLY A 53 1.42 10.59 1.25
N PHE A 54 2.40 10.96 0.42
CA PHE A 54 3.04 10.10 -0.57
C PHE A 54 4.35 9.55 -0.03
N SER A 55 4.32 8.88 1.12
CA SER A 55 5.53 8.27 1.66
C SER A 55 5.75 6.87 1.11
N TRP A 56 7.02 6.58 0.82
CA TRP A 56 7.50 5.21 0.62
C TRP A 56 7.23 4.33 1.84
N ASP A 57 7.09 4.91 3.04
CA ASP A 57 6.80 4.18 4.27
C ASP A 57 5.42 3.54 4.21
N HIS A 58 4.37 4.23 3.79
CA HIS A 58 3.03 3.64 3.65
C HIS A 58 3.00 2.49 2.63
N THR A 59 3.74 2.64 1.53
CA THR A 59 3.86 1.58 0.53
C THR A 59 4.63 0.39 1.09
N THR A 60 5.69 0.64 1.87
CA THR A 60 6.51 -0.39 2.52
C THR A 60 5.73 -1.11 3.62
N ASP A 61 4.96 -0.39 4.42
CA ASP A 61 4.08 -0.96 5.45
C ASP A 61 3.01 -1.86 4.85
N ALA A 62 2.35 -1.41 3.77
CA ALA A 62 1.38 -2.22 3.04
C ALA A 62 2.01 -3.48 2.42
N LEU A 63 3.23 -3.37 1.90
CA LEU A 63 3.99 -4.49 1.36
C LEU A 63 4.36 -5.50 2.46
N LEU A 64 4.90 -5.02 3.57
CA LEU A 64 5.25 -5.85 4.72
C LEU A 64 4.02 -6.54 5.32
N ALA A 65 2.89 -5.83 5.42
CA ALA A 65 1.62 -6.40 5.87
C ALA A 65 1.16 -7.54 4.95
N SER A 66 1.26 -7.35 3.63
CA SER A 66 0.91 -8.39 2.64
C SER A 66 1.83 -9.62 2.75
N TYR A 67 3.15 -9.43 2.93
CA TYR A 67 4.08 -10.53 3.14
C TYR A 67 3.79 -11.30 4.43
N ARG A 68 3.57 -10.60 5.55
CA ARG A 68 3.22 -11.24 6.83
C ARG A 68 1.95 -12.08 6.70
N ARG A 69 0.93 -11.56 6.01
CA ARG A 69 -0.30 -12.30 5.72
C ARG A 69 -0.04 -13.55 4.87
N ALA A 70 0.67 -13.41 3.76
CA ALA A 70 0.97 -14.53 2.87
C ALA A 70 1.75 -15.66 3.57
N ILE A 71 2.73 -15.31 4.42
CA ILE A 71 3.48 -16.26 5.24
C ILE A 71 2.56 -16.93 6.27
N GLY A 72 1.69 -16.16 6.93
CA GLY A 72 0.70 -16.68 7.87
C GLY A 72 -0.23 -17.71 7.22
N ASP A 73 -0.82 -17.37 6.07
CA ASP A 73 -1.73 -18.23 5.32
C ASP A 73 -1.02 -19.52 4.86
N PHE A 74 0.22 -19.41 4.37
CA PHE A 74 1.02 -20.56 3.95
C PHE A 74 1.34 -21.51 5.11
N THR A 75 1.75 -20.97 6.26
CA THR A 75 2.08 -21.78 7.44
C THR A 75 0.85 -22.45 8.04
N ALA A 76 -0.29 -21.75 8.09
CA ALA A 76 -1.57 -22.30 8.53
C ALA A 76 -2.04 -23.44 7.60
N GLY A 77 -2.01 -23.23 6.28
CA GLY A 77 -2.36 -24.25 5.29
C GLY A 77 -1.46 -25.49 5.36
N ARG A 78 -0.15 -25.30 5.58
CA ARG A 78 0.80 -26.42 5.79
C ARG A 78 0.45 -27.20 7.06
N ARG A 79 0.15 -26.51 8.16
CA ARG A 79 -0.22 -27.15 9.43
C ARG A 79 -1.52 -27.93 9.32
N HIS A 80 -2.52 -27.38 8.62
CA HIS A 80 -3.78 -28.07 8.34
C HIS A 80 -3.51 -29.37 7.57
N ARG A 81 -2.75 -29.30 6.46
CA ARG A 81 -2.41 -30.47 5.65
C ARG A 81 -1.68 -31.55 6.45
N VAL A 82 -0.75 -31.17 7.33
CA VAL A 82 -0.07 -32.13 8.21
C VAL A 82 -1.05 -32.78 9.20
N ARG A 83 -1.97 -32.01 9.79
CA ARG A 83 -3.01 -32.56 10.69
C ARG A 83 -3.91 -33.54 9.96
N ASP A 84 -4.34 -33.22 8.74
CA ASP A 84 -5.17 -34.10 7.92
C ASP A 84 -4.45 -35.42 7.61
N LEU A 85 -3.17 -35.36 7.22
CA LEU A 85 -2.35 -36.54 6.97
C LEU A 85 -2.18 -37.42 8.21
N VAL A 86 -2.00 -36.81 9.39
CA VAL A 86 -1.91 -37.53 10.67
C VAL A 86 -3.25 -38.15 11.06
N ALA A 87 -4.36 -37.45 10.86
CA ALA A 87 -5.70 -37.96 11.12
C ALA A 87 -6.05 -39.14 10.19
N ALA A 88 -5.70 -39.04 8.90
CA ALA A 88 -5.88 -40.11 7.91
C ALA A 88 -5.05 -41.37 8.22
N ARG A 89 -3.89 -41.21 8.88
CA ARG A 89 -3.01 -42.32 9.29
C ARG A 89 -3.49 -43.09 10.52
N LYS A 90 -4.51 -42.62 11.25
CA LYS A 90 -4.99 -43.30 12.47
C LYS A 90 -5.84 -44.52 12.06
N PRO A 91 -5.42 -45.77 12.39
CA PRO A 91 -6.15 -46.95 11.95
C PRO A 91 -7.55 -46.98 12.59
N ARG A 92 -8.57 -47.28 11.78
CA ARG A 92 -9.94 -47.48 12.25
C ARG A 92 -9.94 -48.68 13.19
N ARG A 93 -10.01 -48.41 14.50
CA ARG A 93 -10.04 -49.43 15.55
C ARG A 93 -11.33 -50.25 15.37
N TRP A 94 -11.21 -51.43 14.75
CA TRP A 94 -12.33 -52.34 14.55
C TRP A 94 -12.71 -52.91 15.91
N THR A 95 -13.85 -52.48 16.46
CA THR A 95 -14.42 -53.08 17.65
C THR A 95 -15.03 -54.41 17.26
N ALA A 96 -14.25 -55.49 17.42
CA ALA A 96 -14.79 -56.84 17.37
C ALA A 96 -15.81 -57.00 18.51
N ARG A 97 -17.11 -56.90 18.17
CA ARG A 97 -18.19 -57.31 19.05
C ARG A 97 -18.10 -58.84 19.18
N ARG A 98 -17.48 -59.32 20.27
CA ARG A 98 -17.60 -60.73 20.66
C ARG A 98 -19.02 -60.95 21.16
N GLY A 99 -19.79 -61.65 20.32
CA GLY A 99 -21.12 -62.13 20.62
C GLY A 99 -21.10 -63.21 21.70
N VAL A 100 -22.19 -63.17 22.46
CA VAL A 100 -22.74 -64.15 23.40
C VAL A 100 -22.68 -65.58 22.86
N GLY A 101 -22.42 -66.56 23.74
CA GLY A 101 -22.65 -67.98 23.46
C GLY A 101 -22.36 -68.90 24.64
N ALA A 102 -23.45 -69.26 25.34
CA ALA A 102 -23.73 -70.40 26.24
C ALA A 102 -22.79 -70.71 27.42
#